data_AF-T1CGJ9-F1
#
_entry.id   AF-T1CGJ9-F1
#
_cell.length_a   1.000
_cell.length_b   1.000
_cell.length_c   1.000
_cell.angle_alpha   90.00
_cell.angle_beta   90.00
_cell.angle_gamma   90.00
#
_symmetry.space_group_name_H-M   'P 1'
#
loop_
_entity.id
_entity.type
_entity.pdbx_description
1 polymer ?
#
loop_
_entity_poly.entity_id
_entity_poly.type
_entity_poly.pdbx_seq_one_letter_code
_entity_poly.pdbx_strand_id
1 'polypeptide(L)'
;ESPTVATIGVGEGSTPLLRGFFDLLGIEEAEWMPACHATYKCGISFEGWSTRPGFERYFHPFPSMVDIMTMTQFVHNVEARVRGADLCAHPDRFFLAARLVAERRAPKSRESFPFDVLHAYHFDATLLGQFLHKKALERGIRYKSCHVTHATVGTDGSIASVHTREGETITADLYVDCTGFSALLLEKALGVPFVSYADNLFNDAAVAIPSPIG
;
A
#
# COMPACT_ATOMS: atom_id res chain seq x y z
N GLU A 1 18.08 -12.67 3.26
CA GLU A 1 17.04 -12.73 2.23
C GLU A 1 17.39 -13.81 1.22
N SER A 2 16.42 -14.62 0.79
CA SER A 2 16.70 -15.71 -0.14
C SER A 2 16.83 -15.19 -1.58
N PRO A 3 17.91 -15.54 -2.30
CA PRO A 3 18.07 -15.13 -3.70
C PRO A 3 17.17 -15.91 -4.68
N THR A 4 16.48 -16.96 -4.22
CA THR A 4 15.69 -17.86 -5.08
C THR A 4 14.18 -17.70 -4.91
N VAL A 5 13.73 -16.99 -3.88
CA VAL A 5 12.31 -16.73 -3.67
C VAL A 5 11.95 -15.51 -4.49
N ALA A 6 11.11 -15.71 -5.52
CA ALA A 6 10.66 -14.62 -6.37
C ALA A 6 9.77 -13.64 -5.57
N THR A 7 9.90 -12.36 -5.87
CA THR A 7 8.96 -11.34 -5.42
C THR A 7 7.68 -11.39 -6.24
N ILE A 8 6.57 -10.96 -5.65
CA ILE A 8 5.33 -10.75 -6.39
C ILE A 8 5.47 -9.41 -7.12
N GLY A 9 5.86 -9.45 -8.39
CA GLY A 9 6.05 -8.27 -9.22
C GLY A 9 4.73 -7.75 -9.78
N VAL A 10 3.99 -6.97 -8.99
CA VAL A 10 2.81 -6.22 -9.45
C VAL A 10 3.03 -4.73 -9.19
N GLY A 11 2.50 -3.87 -10.07
CA GLY A 11 2.43 -2.45 -9.78
C GLY A 11 1.54 -2.23 -8.54
N GLU A 12 2.03 -1.45 -7.58
CA GLU A 12 1.32 -1.23 -6.32
C GLU A 12 0.72 0.17 -6.26
N GLY A 13 -0.51 0.25 -5.74
CA GLY A 13 -1.16 1.51 -5.40
C GLY A 13 -1.25 1.69 -3.90
N SER A 14 -0.59 2.70 -3.36
CA SER A 14 -0.55 2.98 -1.92
C SER A 14 -1.74 3.78 -1.42
N THR A 15 -1.73 4.06 -0.11
CA THR A 15 -2.56 5.07 0.56
C THR A 15 -1.67 6.26 0.96
N PRO A 16 -2.26 7.41 1.35
CA PRO A 16 -1.48 8.60 1.69
C PRO A 16 -0.50 8.41 2.85
N LEU A 17 -0.66 7.36 3.66
CA LEU A 17 0.25 7.03 4.76
C LEU A 17 1.68 6.73 4.29
N LEU A 18 1.87 6.31 3.03
CA LEU A 18 3.21 6.08 2.49
C LEU A 18 4.05 7.38 2.47
N ARG A 19 3.42 8.55 2.30
CA ARG A 19 4.10 9.84 2.41
C ARG A 19 4.73 10.01 3.80
N GLY A 20 3.95 9.76 4.85
CA GLY A 20 4.44 9.85 6.24
C GLY A 20 5.55 8.84 6.57
N PHE A 21 5.57 7.67 5.92
CA PHE A 21 6.69 6.74 6.03
C PHE A 21 8.00 7.31 5.46
N PHE A 22 7.95 7.94 4.28
CA PHE A 22 9.13 8.59 3.71
C PHE A 22 9.57 9.83 4.48
N ASP A 23 8.62 10.62 5.00
CA ASP A 23 8.90 11.76 5.89
C ASP A 23 9.65 11.29 7.15
N LEU A 24 9.20 10.19 7.78
CA LEU A 24 9.87 9.59 8.94
C LEU A 24 11.30 9.15 8.63
N LEU A 25 11.55 8.66 7.41
CA LEU A 25 12.87 8.27 6.95
C LEU A 25 13.73 9.47 6.49
N GLY A 26 13.16 10.66 6.37
CA GLY A 26 13.83 11.84 5.80
C GLY A 26 14.22 11.64 4.33
N ILE A 27 13.37 10.97 3.55
CA ILE A 27 13.60 10.71 2.12
C ILE A 27 12.59 11.52 1.30
N GLU A 28 13.10 12.44 0.49
CA GLU A 28 12.28 13.32 -0.33
C GLU A 28 11.64 12.59 -1.52
N GLU A 29 10.43 13.00 -1.90
CA GLU A 29 9.75 12.49 -3.10
C GLU A 29 10.60 12.62 -4.37
N ALA A 30 11.34 13.73 -4.50
CA ALA A 30 12.22 13.99 -5.63
C ALA A 30 13.36 12.97 -5.76
N GLU A 31 13.68 12.24 -4.68
CA GLU A 31 14.68 11.20 -4.67
C GLU A 31 14.08 9.83 -5.05
N TRP A 32 13.05 9.39 -4.32
CA TRP A 32 12.58 8.01 -4.44
C TRP A 32 11.62 7.82 -5.63
N MET A 33 10.78 8.81 -5.95
CA MET A 33 9.75 8.65 -6.98
C MET A 33 10.35 8.35 -8.36
N PRO A 34 11.37 9.08 -8.85
CA PRO A 34 12.00 8.75 -10.13
C PRO A 34 12.66 7.37 -10.12
N ALA A 35 13.29 6.98 -9.01
CA ALA A 35 13.95 5.68 -8.87
C ALA A 35 12.98 4.50 -8.90
N CYS A 36 11.71 4.73 -8.56
CA CYS A 36 10.67 3.69 -8.46
C CYS A 36 9.60 3.78 -9.57
N HIS A 37 9.83 4.61 -10.58
CA HIS A 37 8.84 4.95 -11.61
C HIS A 37 7.47 5.34 -11.01
N ALA A 38 7.51 6.10 -9.92
CA ALA A 38 6.31 6.42 -9.16
C ALA A 38 5.51 7.55 -9.82
N THR A 39 4.18 7.45 -9.72
CA THR A 39 3.22 8.48 -10.15
C THR A 39 2.25 8.78 -9.02
N TYR A 40 1.55 9.92 -9.10
CA TYR A 40 0.58 10.30 -8.08
C TYR A 40 -0.74 9.52 -8.21
N LYS A 41 -1.34 9.18 -7.06
CA LYS A 41 -2.65 8.55 -6.93
C LYS A 41 -3.57 9.43 -6.07
N CYS A 42 -4.64 9.95 -6.65
CA CYS A 42 -5.60 10.83 -5.95
C CYS A 42 -6.80 10.08 -5.34
N GLY A 43 -6.92 8.78 -5.61
CA GLY A 43 -8.06 7.96 -5.20
C GLY A 43 -8.19 6.71 -6.07
N ILE A 44 -9.39 6.14 -6.12
CA ILE A 44 -9.69 4.88 -6.82
C ILE A 44 -10.97 5.06 -7.65
N SER A 45 -10.92 4.80 -8.95
CA SER A 45 -12.12 4.70 -9.79
C SER A 45 -12.72 3.31 -9.66
N PHE A 46 -14.01 3.23 -9.32
CA PHE A 46 -14.80 2.00 -9.36
C PHE A 46 -15.70 2.07 -10.59
N GLU A 47 -15.51 1.15 -11.54
CA GLU A 47 -16.26 1.08 -12.80
C GLU A 47 -16.93 -0.29 -12.94
N GLY A 48 -18.20 -0.30 -13.38
CA GLY A 48 -18.98 -1.53 -13.57
C GLY A 48 -19.48 -2.18 -12.27
N TRP A 49 -19.38 -1.51 -11.13
CA TRP A 49 -19.79 -2.05 -9.82
C TRP A 49 -21.29 -1.96 -9.56
N SER A 50 -22.04 -1.24 -10.39
CA SER A 50 -23.49 -1.10 -10.29
C SER A 50 -24.13 -1.29 -11.65
N THR A 51 -25.26 -2.00 -11.67
CA THR A 51 -26.10 -2.23 -12.85
C THR A 51 -27.18 -1.17 -13.03
N ARG A 52 -27.25 -0.18 -12.14
CA ARG A 52 -28.23 0.91 -12.21
C ARG A 52 -27.79 1.95 -13.25
N PRO A 53 -28.64 2.28 -14.23
CA PRO A 53 -28.34 3.32 -15.22
C PRO A 53 -27.97 4.65 -14.58
N GLY A 54 -26.87 5.26 -15.02
CA GLY A 54 -26.34 6.53 -14.50
C GLY A 54 -25.50 6.42 -13.23
N PHE A 55 -25.24 5.21 -12.74
CA PHE A 55 -24.42 4.92 -11.56
C PHE A 55 -23.36 3.83 -11.82
N GLU A 56 -22.90 3.70 -13.06
CA GLU A 56 -21.96 2.66 -13.48
C GLU A 56 -20.54 2.91 -12.98
N ARG A 57 -20.22 4.15 -12.59
CA ARG A 57 -18.92 4.57 -12.09
C ARG A 57 -19.05 5.51 -10.90
N TYR A 58 -18.13 5.42 -9.95
CA TYR A 58 -17.83 6.52 -9.03
C TYR A 58 -16.32 6.58 -8.73
N PHE A 59 -15.86 7.74 -8.28
CA PHE A 59 -14.51 7.91 -7.76
C PHE A 59 -14.52 7.92 -6.23
N HIS A 60 -13.67 7.11 -5.61
CA HIS A 60 -13.37 7.12 -4.19
C HIS A 60 -12.11 7.98 -3.96
N PRO A 61 -12.26 9.25 -3.57
CA PRO A 61 -11.13 10.18 -3.44
C PRO A 61 -10.37 9.97 -2.13
N PHE A 62 -9.11 10.39 -2.11
CA PHE A 62 -8.45 10.78 -0.86
C PHE A 62 -8.90 12.21 -0.49
N PRO A 63 -9.64 12.41 0.62
CA PRO A 63 -10.12 13.74 0.98
C PRO A 63 -8.97 14.67 1.34
N SER A 64 -9.03 15.90 0.85
CA SER A 64 -8.08 16.97 1.16
C SER A 64 -8.69 17.99 2.13
N MET A 65 -7.87 18.86 2.72
CA MET A 65 -8.37 19.89 3.65
C MET A 65 -9.42 20.82 3.03
N VAL A 66 -9.35 21.03 1.71
CA VAL A 66 -10.34 21.85 0.98
C VAL A 66 -11.73 21.21 0.91
N ASP A 67 -11.82 19.89 1.09
CA ASP A 67 -13.07 19.16 0.95
C ASP A 67 -13.94 19.25 2.21
N ILE A 68 -13.46 19.84 3.31
CA ILE A 68 -14.20 19.92 4.59
C ILE A 68 -15.61 20.52 4.40
N MET A 69 -15.72 21.57 3.57
CA MET A 69 -16.98 22.26 3.32
C MET A 69 -17.95 21.43 2.46
N THR A 70 -17.43 20.76 1.43
CA THR A 70 -18.23 19.97 0.50
C THR A 70 -18.56 18.59 1.03
N MET A 71 -17.69 18.00 1.86
CA MET A 71 -17.90 16.70 2.50
C MET A 71 -19.10 16.73 3.45
N THR A 72 -19.27 17.80 4.22
CA THR A 72 -20.45 17.96 5.10
C THR A 72 -21.75 17.92 4.30
N GLN A 73 -21.79 18.65 3.18
CA GLN A 73 -22.94 18.65 2.28
C GLN A 73 -23.15 17.28 1.61
N PHE A 74 -22.07 16.59 1.23
CA PHE A 74 -22.13 15.25 0.66
C PHE A 74 -22.80 14.26 1.63
N VAL A 75 -22.33 14.21 2.88
CA VAL A 75 -22.89 13.34 3.92
C VAL A 75 -24.38 13.66 4.14
N HIS A 76 -24.73 14.94 4.26
CA HIS A 76 -26.12 15.37 4.38
C HIS A 76 -26.98 14.88 3.19
N ASN A 77 -26.49 15.03 1.96
CA ASN A 77 -27.20 14.59 0.76
C ASN A 77 -27.36 13.07 0.72
N VAL A 78 -26.34 12.31 1.12
CA VAL A 78 -26.41 10.85 1.24
C VAL A 78 -27.50 10.44 2.22
N GLU A 79 -27.50 11.00 3.43
CA GLU A 79 -28.52 10.69 4.44
C GLU A 79 -29.94 11.05 3.98
N ALA A 80 -30.10 12.24 3.39
CA ALA A 80 -31.39 12.67 2.85
C ALA A 80 -31.85 11.76 1.70
N ARG A 81 -30.93 11.29 0.85
CA ARG A 81 -31.22 10.32 -0.22
C ARG A 81 -31.67 8.97 0.32
N VAL A 82 -31.02 8.46 1.37
CA VAL A 82 -31.44 7.23 2.06
C VAL A 82 -32.86 7.38 2.63
N ARG A 83 -33.24 8.59 3.05
CA ARG A 83 -34.60 8.94 3.52
C ARG A 83 -35.59 9.29 2.39
N GLY A 84 -35.21 9.15 1.12
CA GLY A 84 -36.11 9.30 -0.03
C GLY A 84 -36.14 10.68 -0.68
N ALA A 85 -35.31 11.64 -0.26
CA ALA A 85 -35.18 12.92 -0.96
C ALA A 85 -34.56 12.74 -2.36
N ASP A 86 -34.80 13.67 -3.28
CA ASP A 86 -34.11 13.70 -4.58
C ASP A 86 -33.00 14.75 -4.61
N LEU A 87 -31.85 14.37 -4.03
CA LEU A 87 -30.63 15.18 -3.96
C LEU A 87 -29.45 14.47 -4.61
N CYS A 88 -28.53 15.26 -5.19
CA CYS A 88 -27.29 14.71 -5.75
C CYS A 88 -26.38 14.21 -4.62
N ALA A 89 -26.14 12.90 -4.57
CA ALA A 89 -25.23 12.24 -3.62
C ALA A 89 -24.13 11.44 -4.34
N HIS A 90 -23.72 11.90 -5.52
CA HIS A 90 -22.62 11.30 -6.26
C HIS A 90 -21.29 11.92 -5.81
N PRO A 91 -20.30 11.14 -5.33
CA PRO A 91 -19.11 11.68 -4.67
C PRO A 91 -18.28 12.59 -5.58
N ASP A 92 -18.16 12.29 -6.88
CA ASP A 92 -17.35 13.08 -7.83
C ASP A 92 -17.67 14.59 -7.84
N ARG A 93 -18.87 15.01 -7.42
CA ARG A 93 -19.27 16.42 -7.34
C ARG A 93 -18.71 17.15 -6.11
N PHE A 94 -18.28 16.42 -5.08
CA PHE A 94 -17.99 16.96 -3.75
C PHE A 94 -16.52 16.94 -3.37
N PHE A 95 -15.63 16.33 -4.16
CA PHE A 95 -14.23 16.20 -3.78
C PHE A 95 -13.29 16.71 -4.86
N LEU A 96 -12.30 17.54 -4.47
CA LEU A 96 -11.30 18.11 -5.37
C LEU A 96 -10.57 17.02 -6.17
N ALA A 97 -10.20 15.92 -5.52
CA ALA A 97 -9.47 14.82 -6.14
C ALA A 97 -10.20 14.24 -7.37
N ALA A 98 -11.53 14.17 -7.34
CA ALA A 98 -12.31 13.73 -8.50
C ALA A 98 -12.15 14.69 -9.69
N ARG A 99 -12.12 16.01 -9.42
CA ARG A 99 -11.89 17.02 -10.45
C ARG A 99 -10.46 16.98 -11.00
N LEU A 100 -9.46 16.78 -10.14
CA LEU A 100 -8.06 16.66 -10.56
C LEU A 100 -7.88 15.48 -11.53
N VAL A 101 -8.46 14.32 -11.22
CA VAL A 101 -8.38 13.14 -12.08
C VAL A 101 -9.14 13.37 -13.40
N ALA A 102 -10.34 13.93 -13.35
CA ALA A 102 -11.12 14.25 -14.56
C ALA A 102 -10.39 15.21 -15.51
N GLU A 103 -9.62 16.16 -14.97
CA GLU A 103 -8.81 17.10 -15.74
C GLU A 103 -7.36 16.66 -15.96
N ARG A 104 -6.96 15.45 -15.50
CA ARG A 104 -5.58 14.92 -15.58
C ARG A 104 -4.53 15.87 -14.98
N ARG A 105 -4.83 16.48 -13.82
CA ARG A 105 -3.93 17.38 -13.09
C ARG A 105 -3.21 16.67 -11.96
N ALA A 106 -1.98 17.10 -11.68
CA ALA A 106 -1.22 16.65 -10.52
C ALA A 106 -1.83 17.19 -9.20
N PRO A 107 -1.77 16.43 -8.10
CA PRO A 107 -2.17 16.87 -6.76
C PRO A 107 -1.09 17.73 -6.06
N LYS A 108 -0.25 18.42 -6.84
CA LYS A 108 0.76 19.34 -6.32
C LYS A 108 0.28 20.77 -6.51
N SER A 109 0.03 21.45 -5.41
CA SER A 109 -0.31 22.87 -5.41
C SER A 109 0.95 23.74 -5.53
N ARG A 110 0.75 25.01 -5.86
CA ARG A 110 1.81 26.02 -5.72
C ARG A 110 2.11 26.23 -4.24
N GLU A 111 3.33 26.66 -3.92
CA GLU A 111 3.77 26.94 -2.54
C GLU A 111 2.85 27.93 -1.81
N SER A 112 2.30 28.91 -2.53
CA SER A 112 1.38 29.91 -1.97
C SER A 112 -0.02 29.38 -1.63
N PHE A 113 -0.34 28.13 -1.96
CA PHE A 113 -1.62 27.51 -1.64
C PHE A 113 -1.56 26.90 -0.23
N PRO A 114 -2.37 27.39 0.74
CA PRO A 114 -2.17 27.09 2.15
C PRO A 114 -2.74 25.74 2.59
N PHE A 115 -3.30 24.94 1.67
CA PHE A 115 -3.95 23.66 1.99
C PHE A 115 -3.23 22.50 1.32
N ASP A 116 -2.90 21.48 2.10
CA ASP A 116 -2.42 20.19 1.60
C ASP A 116 -3.50 19.49 0.76
N VAL A 117 -3.05 18.96 -0.38
CA VAL A 117 -3.85 18.15 -1.29
C VAL A 117 -3.38 16.70 -1.10
N LEU A 118 -4.19 15.94 -0.39
CA LEU A 118 -3.83 14.58 0.01
C LEU A 118 -3.77 13.66 -1.22
N HIS A 119 -2.69 12.91 -1.34
CA HIS A 119 -2.48 11.94 -2.40
C HIS A 119 -1.61 10.79 -1.91
N ALA A 120 -1.58 9.73 -2.71
CA ALA A 120 -0.71 8.58 -2.56
C ALA A 120 0.07 8.38 -3.85
N TYR A 121 0.60 7.18 -4.05
CA TYR A 121 1.47 6.87 -5.18
C TYR A 121 1.11 5.52 -5.82
N HIS A 122 1.25 5.43 -7.15
CA HIS A 122 1.50 4.18 -7.84
C HIS A 122 3.00 4.04 -8.08
N PHE A 123 3.58 2.85 -7.96
CA PHE A 123 5.00 2.61 -8.19
C PHE A 123 5.29 1.15 -8.52
N ASP A 124 6.51 0.89 -8.99
CA ASP A 124 7.04 -0.47 -9.10
C ASP A 124 7.56 -0.92 -7.72
N ALA A 125 6.90 -1.92 -7.13
CA ALA A 125 7.25 -2.44 -5.81
C ALA A 125 8.65 -3.08 -5.76
N THR A 126 9.12 -3.64 -6.87
CA THR A 126 10.47 -4.22 -6.97
C THR A 126 11.51 -3.11 -6.90
N LEU A 127 11.31 -2.03 -7.66
CA LEU A 127 12.22 -0.88 -7.61
C LEU A 127 12.19 -0.19 -6.25
N LEU A 128 11.01 -0.09 -5.61
CA LEU A 128 10.90 0.44 -4.26
C LEU A 128 11.66 -0.42 -3.24
N GLY A 129 11.53 -1.75 -3.31
CA GLY A 129 12.30 -2.68 -2.47
C GLY A 129 13.81 -2.51 -2.64
N GLN A 130 14.28 -2.39 -3.89
CA GLN A 130 15.71 -2.14 -4.19
C GLN A 130 16.19 -0.78 -3.67
N PHE A 131 15.37 0.27 -3.83
CA PHE A 131 15.66 1.61 -3.33
C PHE A 131 15.79 1.60 -1.81
N LEU A 132 14.83 1.03 -1.09
CA LEU A 132 14.85 0.93 0.37
C LEU A 132 15.99 0.03 0.87
N HIS A 133 16.32 -1.03 0.14
CA HIS A 133 17.49 -1.86 0.42
C HIS A 133 18.78 -1.04 0.38
N LYS A 134 18.99 -0.24 -0.68
CA LYS A 134 20.15 0.66 -0.78
C LYS A 134 20.19 1.64 0.40
N LYS A 135 19.05 2.26 0.74
CA LYS A 135 18.92 3.16 1.90
C LYS A 135 19.20 2.49 3.24
N ALA A 136 18.85 1.22 3.39
CA ALA A 136 19.16 0.43 4.57
C ALA A 136 20.67 0.21 4.71
N LEU A 137 21.35 -0.15 3.62
CA LEU A 137 22.80 -0.33 3.61
C LEU A 137 23.55 0.96 3.94
N GLU A 138 23.12 2.09 3.37
CA GLU A 138 23.68 3.43 3.66
C GLU A 138 23.58 3.80 5.16
N ARG A 139 22.56 3.26 5.86
CA ARG A 139 22.36 3.42 7.31
C ARG A 139 23.07 2.35 8.15
N GLY A 140 23.90 1.51 7.55
CA GLY A 140 24.71 0.50 8.24
C GLY A 140 23.98 -0.81 8.54
N ILE A 141 22.80 -1.05 7.95
CA ILE A 141 22.13 -2.35 8.08
C ILE A 141 22.97 -3.41 7.38
N ARG A 142 23.28 -4.49 8.10
CA ARG A 142 24.00 -5.64 7.54
C ARG A 142 23.04 -6.48 6.71
N TYR A 143 23.32 -6.58 5.41
CA TYR A 143 22.58 -7.45 4.51
C TYR A 143 23.29 -8.79 4.35
N LYS A 144 22.48 -9.86 4.35
CA LYS A 144 22.94 -11.21 4.05
C LYS A 144 21.98 -11.88 3.07
N SER A 145 22.49 -12.18 1.88
CA SER A 145 21.80 -13.08 0.95
C SER A 145 22.02 -14.52 1.39
N CYS A 146 20.94 -15.20 1.79
CA CYS A 146 20.95 -16.59 2.26
C CYS A 146 19.51 -17.13 2.30
N HIS A 147 19.37 -18.45 2.17
CA HIS A 147 18.06 -19.10 2.26
C HIS A 147 17.85 -19.69 3.66
N VAL A 148 17.03 -19.03 4.49
CA VAL A 148 16.61 -19.57 5.80
C VAL A 148 15.70 -20.77 5.58
N THR A 149 15.98 -21.86 6.27
CA THR A 149 15.26 -23.14 6.12
C THR A 149 14.28 -23.38 7.27
N HIS A 150 14.69 -23.07 8.50
CA HIS A 150 13.89 -23.24 9.70
C HIS A 150 14.44 -22.38 10.85
N ALA A 151 13.68 -22.32 11.95
CA ALA A 151 14.09 -21.70 13.19
C ALA A 151 14.04 -22.70 14.35
N THR A 152 14.89 -22.51 15.35
CA THR A 152 14.84 -23.26 16.61
C THR A 152 14.16 -22.41 17.66
N VAL A 153 13.16 -22.99 18.33
CA VAL A 153 12.46 -22.38 19.46
C VAL A 153 13.11 -22.86 20.76
N GLY A 154 13.40 -21.91 21.66
CA GLY A 154 13.94 -22.17 22.97
C GLY A 154 12.91 -22.77 23.93
N THR A 155 13.36 -23.17 25.11
CA THR A 155 12.48 -23.76 26.13
C THR A 155 11.48 -22.75 26.72
N ASP A 156 11.74 -21.45 26.55
CA ASP A 156 10.85 -20.37 26.96
C ASP A 156 9.81 -20.00 25.88
N GLY A 157 9.82 -20.69 24.73
CA GLY A 157 8.92 -20.43 23.61
C GLY A 157 9.37 -19.30 22.68
N SER A 158 10.52 -18.66 22.93
CA SER A 158 11.10 -17.65 22.06
C SER A 158 11.93 -18.27 20.92
N ILE A 159 12.15 -17.54 19.83
CA ILE A 159 13.06 -17.99 18.77
C ILE A 159 14.49 -17.84 19.27
N ALA A 160 15.24 -18.94 19.32
CA ALA A 160 16.64 -18.95 19.74
C ALA A 160 17.61 -18.69 18.57
N SER A 161 17.28 -19.21 17.38
CA SER A 161 18.11 -19.05 16.18
C SER A 161 17.36 -19.36 14.89
N VAL A 162 17.90 -18.87 13.77
CA VAL A 162 17.48 -19.28 12.41
C VAL A 162 18.64 -19.97 11.70
N HIS A 163 18.32 -20.98 10.89
CA HIS A 163 19.32 -21.80 10.20
C HIS A 163 19.21 -21.63 8.69
N THR A 164 20.35 -21.41 8.05
CA THR A 164 20.41 -21.23 6.60
C THR A 164 20.75 -22.55 5.90
N ARG A 165 20.41 -22.64 4.61
CA ARG A 165 20.73 -23.79 3.77
C ARG A 165 22.24 -24.04 3.68
N GLU A 166 23.02 -22.98 3.80
CA GLU A 166 24.47 -22.99 3.75
C GLU A 166 25.12 -23.50 5.06
N GLY A 167 24.32 -23.89 6.06
CA GLY A 167 24.79 -24.47 7.32
C GLY A 167 25.11 -23.45 8.40
N GLU A 168 24.74 -22.18 8.21
CA GLU A 168 24.96 -21.14 9.21
C GLU A 168 23.78 -21.03 10.18
N THR A 169 24.09 -20.72 11.44
CA THR A 169 23.11 -20.41 12.48
C THR A 169 23.23 -18.94 12.84
N ILE A 170 22.11 -18.21 12.78
CA ILE A 170 22.05 -16.77 13.07
C ILE A 170 21.19 -16.55 14.32
N THR A 171 21.76 -15.84 15.29
CA THR A 171 21.11 -15.47 16.56
C THR A 171 20.81 -13.98 16.61
N ALA A 172 19.70 -13.61 17.25
CA ALA A 172 19.31 -12.23 17.50
C ALA A 172 18.41 -12.16 18.74
N ASP A 173 18.30 -10.99 19.34
CA ASP A 173 17.39 -10.75 20.46
C ASP A 173 15.93 -10.54 20.00
N LEU A 174 15.76 -10.07 18.76
CA LEU A 174 14.46 -9.84 18.12
C LEU A 174 14.50 -10.33 16.68
N TYR A 175 13.42 -11.03 16.29
CA TYR A 175 13.21 -11.52 14.93
C TYR A 175 11.96 -10.86 14.33
N VAL A 176 12.07 -10.43 13.08
CA VAL A 176 10.95 -9.87 12.31
C VAL A 176 10.69 -10.80 11.12
N ASP A 177 9.48 -11.38 11.07
CA ASP A 177 9.11 -12.31 10.00
C ASP A 177 8.57 -11.57 8.78
N CYS A 178 9.42 -11.41 7.77
CA CYS A 178 9.07 -10.88 6.45
C CYS A 178 9.12 -11.97 5.37
N THR A 179 8.85 -13.23 5.70
CA THR A 179 8.95 -14.37 4.76
C THR A 179 7.71 -14.59 3.87
N GLY A 180 6.81 -13.61 3.83
CA GLY A 180 5.57 -13.63 3.05
C GLY A 180 4.62 -14.76 3.49
N PHE A 181 3.87 -15.33 2.54
CA PHE A 181 2.92 -16.42 2.81
C PHE A 181 3.55 -17.68 3.38
N SER A 182 4.88 -17.81 3.39
CA SER A 182 5.55 -18.97 3.97
C SER A 182 5.57 -18.95 5.50
N ALA A 183 5.35 -17.78 6.13
CA ALA A 183 5.25 -17.55 7.57
C ALA A 183 6.23 -18.41 8.39
N LEU A 184 7.51 -18.34 8.02
CA LEU A 184 8.54 -19.29 8.47
C LEU A 184 8.76 -19.24 9.98
N LEU A 185 8.67 -18.06 10.57
CA LEU A 185 8.88 -17.88 12.01
C LEU A 185 7.53 -17.93 12.74
N LEU A 186 6.56 -17.14 12.29
CA LEU A 186 5.30 -16.96 13.02
C LEU A 186 4.45 -18.23 13.04
N GLU A 187 4.18 -18.81 11.87
CA GLU A 187 3.31 -19.98 11.77
C GLU A 187 4.11 -21.26 11.97
N LYS A 188 5.19 -21.47 11.19
CA LYS A 188 5.90 -22.75 11.19
C LYS A 188 6.71 -23.01 12.45
N ALA A 189 7.41 -22.00 12.98
CA ALA A 189 8.25 -22.19 14.16
C ALA A 189 7.45 -21.97 15.45
N LEU A 190 6.67 -20.89 15.54
CA LEU A 190 5.93 -20.52 16.76
C LEU A 190 4.52 -21.12 16.84
N GLY A 191 4.03 -21.77 15.77
CA GLY A 191 2.72 -22.43 15.78
C GLY A 191 1.53 -21.47 15.82
N VAL A 192 1.72 -20.20 15.46
CA VAL A 192 0.63 -19.21 15.43
C VAL A 192 -0.26 -19.51 14.22
N PRO A 193 -1.55 -19.87 14.42
CA PRO A 193 -2.40 -20.29 13.32
C PRO A 193 -2.80 -19.11 12.43
N PHE A 194 -2.84 -19.36 11.11
CA PHE A 194 -3.47 -18.45 10.17
C PHE A 194 -5.01 -18.54 10.27
N VAL A 195 -5.67 -17.39 10.41
CA VAL A 195 -7.15 -17.30 10.43
C VAL A 195 -7.62 -16.86 9.04
N SER A 196 -8.28 -17.75 8.32
CA SER A 196 -8.79 -17.47 6.97
C SER A 196 -10.01 -16.56 7.00
N TYR A 197 -10.12 -15.67 6.00
CA TYR A 197 -11.30 -14.84 5.74
C TYR A 197 -12.10 -15.29 4.51
N ALA A 198 -11.86 -16.50 4.00
CA ALA A 198 -12.52 -17.02 2.79
C ALA A 198 -14.06 -17.01 2.86
N ASP A 199 -14.63 -17.11 4.08
CA ASP A 199 -16.08 -17.02 4.28
C ASP A 199 -16.68 -15.64 3.97
N ASN A 200 -15.85 -14.60 3.94
CA ASN A 200 -16.26 -13.21 3.69
C ASN A 200 -15.58 -12.58 2.46
N LEU A 201 -14.41 -13.08 2.07
CA LEU A 201 -13.58 -12.57 0.97
C LEU A 201 -13.27 -13.71 0.00
N PHE A 202 -14.08 -13.82 -1.05
CA PHE A 202 -14.04 -14.96 -1.98
C PHE A 202 -12.90 -14.94 -2.99
N ASN A 203 -12.25 -13.80 -3.20
CA ASN A 203 -11.14 -13.69 -4.16
C ASN A 203 -9.84 -14.24 -3.52
N ASP A 204 -9.27 -15.29 -4.09
CA ASP A 204 -8.06 -15.97 -3.60
C ASP A 204 -6.93 -16.09 -4.63
N ALA A 205 -7.17 -15.67 -5.87
CA ALA A 205 -6.20 -15.74 -6.96
C ALA A 205 -6.19 -14.46 -7.81
N ALA A 206 -5.04 -14.17 -8.43
CA ALA A 206 -4.87 -13.06 -9.36
C ALA A 206 -3.93 -13.46 -10.50
N VAL A 207 -4.20 -12.92 -11.69
CA VAL A 207 -3.27 -12.96 -12.83
C VAL A 207 -2.94 -11.51 -13.18
N ALA A 208 -1.66 -11.16 -13.09
CA ALA A 208 -1.18 -9.81 -13.34
C ALA A 208 -0.18 -9.82 -14.50
N ILE A 209 -0.29 -8.84 -15.39
CA ILE A 209 0.60 -8.66 -16.54
C ILE A 209 0.94 -7.18 -16.64
N PRO A 210 2.23 -6.79 -16.64
CA PRO A 210 2.61 -5.41 -16.81
C PRO A 210 2.28 -4.92 -18.23
N SER A 211 1.73 -3.72 -18.34
CA SER A 211 1.67 -2.98 -19.61
C SER A 211 2.96 -2.18 -19.80
N PRO A 212 3.26 -1.74 -21.04
CA PRO A 212 4.30 -0.73 -21.26
C PRO A 212 4.07 0.50 -20.36
N ILE A 213 5.15 1.08 -19.87
CA ILE A 213 5.12 2.39 -19.21
C ILE A 213 4.89 3.43 -20.32
N GLY A 214 3.80 4.19 -20.20
CA GLY A 214 3.39 5.21 -21.16
C GLY A 214 4.13 6.54 -21.02
#